data_AF-A0A7V9V2Y2-F1
#
_entry.id   AF-A0A7V9V2Y2-F1
#
_cell.length_a   1.000
_cell.length_b   1.000
_cell.length_c   1.000
_cell.angle_alpha   90.00
_cell.angle_beta   90.00
_cell.angle_gamma   90.00
#
_symmetry.space_group_name_H-M   'P 1'
#
loop_
_entity.id
_entity.type
_entity.pdbx_description
1 polymer ?
#
loop_
_entity_poly.entity_id
_entity_poly.type
_entity_poly.pdbx_seq_one_letter_code
_entity_poly.pdbx_strand_id
1 'polypeptide(L)'
;MHGGMLAFERSQGRESFYHNLPKPLRIGLTFLIVLFGWIFFRAADLPRAITYLASMFGLRDAQPGAALLAGIIYQPYFLLSSGFAALVVWAGRQTWDWTQQMTLPKTATCFALGWLALVVLATQEYNPFIYFIF
;
A
#
# COMPACT_ATOMS: atom_id res chain seq x y z
N MET A 1 -19.35 11.05 -1.73
CA MET A 1 -18.39 11.21 -0.61
C MET A 1 -17.03 11.71 -1.11
N HIS A 2 -16.98 12.88 -1.76
CA HIS A 2 -15.71 13.51 -2.20
C HIS A 2 -15.60 14.95 -1.67
N GLY A 3 -16.72 15.69 -1.61
CA GLY A 3 -16.74 17.05 -1.03
C GLY A 3 -16.49 17.13 0.48
N GLY A 4 -16.92 16.13 1.25
CA GLY A 4 -16.67 16.11 2.70
C GLY A 4 -15.20 15.91 3.07
N MET A 5 -14.47 15.16 2.24
CA MET A 5 -13.04 14.90 2.42
C MET A 5 -12.21 16.16 2.14
N LEU A 6 -12.57 16.91 1.10
CA LEU A 6 -11.96 18.22 0.77
C LEU A 6 -12.31 19.32 1.79
N ALA A 7 -13.49 19.27 2.40
CA ALA A 7 -13.88 20.21 3.46
C ALA A 7 -13.14 19.93 4.79
N PHE A 8 -12.90 18.66 5.11
CA PHE A 8 -12.10 18.24 6.27
C PHE A 8 -10.61 18.54 6.07
N GLU A 9 -10.09 18.35 4.85
CA GLU A 9 -8.71 18.69 4.48
C GLU A 9 -8.44 20.20 4.55
N ARG A 10 -9.44 21.04 4.26
CA ARG A 10 -9.37 22.49 4.45
C ARG A 10 -9.56 22.95 5.89
N SER A 11 -10.30 22.22 6.73
CA SER A 11 -10.51 22.61 8.13
C SER A 11 -9.32 22.27 9.05
N GLN A 12 -8.48 21.30 8.66
CA GLN A 12 -7.22 20.92 9.34
C GLN A 12 -6.02 21.79 8.90
N GLY A 13 -6.26 23.08 8.63
CA GLY A 13 -5.33 23.98 7.95
C GLY A 13 -3.89 23.92 8.46
N ARG A 14 -2.93 23.87 7.52
CA ARG A 14 -1.45 24.11 7.52
C ARG A 14 -0.55 23.80 8.75
N GLU A 15 -1.09 23.55 9.92
CA GLU A 15 -0.43 23.23 11.18
C GLU A 15 -0.99 21.88 11.63
N SER A 16 -0.38 20.81 11.12
CA SER A 16 -0.76 19.45 11.52
C SER A 16 -0.69 19.35 13.06
N PHE A 17 -1.80 18.90 13.68
CA PHE A 17 -1.90 18.66 15.13
C PHE A 17 -0.76 17.76 15.67
N TYR A 18 -0.02 17.10 14.78
CA TYR A 18 1.08 16.17 15.04
C TYR A 18 2.49 16.78 14.84
N HIS A 19 2.64 18.11 14.77
CA HIS A 19 3.94 18.76 14.51
C HIS A 19 4.99 18.48 15.59
N ASN A 20 4.58 18.24 16.85
CA ASN A 20 5.49 17.95 17.98
C ASN A 20 5.86 16.47 18.15
N LEU A 21 5.31 15.56 17.33
CA LEU A 21 5.66 14.14 17.41
C LEU A 21 6.96 13.84 16.65
N PRO A 22 7.80 12.92 17.17
CA PRO A 22 8.98 12.45 16.46
C PRO A 22 8.60 11.85 15.12
N LYS A 23 9.47 12.05 14.12
CA LYS A 23 9.27 11.64 12.72
C LYS A 23 8.66 10.23 12.53
N PRO A 24 9.11 9.15 13.20
CA PRO A 24 8.51 7.83 13.01
C PRO A 24 7.05 7.75 13.45
N LEU A 25 6.65 8.43 14.53
CA LEU A 25 5.25 8.44 14.98
C LEU A 25 4.35 9.17 13.99
N ARG A 26 4.84 10.27 13.39
CA ARG A 26 4.10 10.98 12.34
C ARG A 26 3.89 10.09 11.12
N ILE A 27 4.92 9.36 10.69
CA ILE A 27 4.83 8.41 9.56
C ILE A 27 3.83 7.29 9.88
N GLY A 28 3.94 6.69 11.07
CA GLY A 28 3.04 5.62 11.51
C GLY A 28 1.57 6.07 11.57
N LEU A 29 1.33 7.28 12.08
CA LEU A 29 -0.02 7.83 12.17
C LEU A 29 -0.61 8.12 10.78
N THR A 30 0.15 8.74 9.88
CA THR A 30 -0.29 8.95 8.50
C THR A 30 -0.56 7.62 7.79
N PHE A 31 0.31 6.62 7.99
CA PHE A 31 0.14 5.28 7.43
C PHE A 31 -1.16 4.63 7.92
N LEU A 32 -1.46 4.70 9.22
CA LEU A 32 -2.70 4.17 9.79
C LEU A 32 -3.93 4.90 9.23
N ILE A 33 -3.91 6.24 9.14
CA ILE A 33 -5.02 7.01 8.58
C ILE A 33 -5.31 6.56 7.14
N VAL A 34 -4.27 6.45 6.31
CA VAL A 34 -4.41 6.02 4.91
C VAL A 34 -4.90 4.57 4.83
N LEU A 35 -4.35 3.67 5.65
CA LEU A 35 -4.74 2.26 5.72
C LEU A 35 -6.22 2.10 6.08
N PHE A 36 -6.69 2.78 7.13
CA PHE A 36 -8.09 2.72 7.53
C PHE A 36 -9.01 3.42 6.52
N GLY A 37 -8.58 4.55 5.96
CA GLY A 37 -9.31 5.24 4.89
C GLY A 37 -9.53 4.33 3.67
N TRP A 38 -8.52 3.55 3.29
CA TRP A 38 -8.57 2.63 2.16
C TRP A 38 -9.66 1.55 2.30
N ILE A 39 -9.96 1.10 3.52
CA ILE A 39 -11.00 0.07 3.76
C ILE A 39 -12.35 0.53 3.22
N PHE A 40 -12.71 1.80 3.42
CA PHE A 40 -13.97 2.37 2.94
C PHE A 40 -14.03 2.52 1.42
N PHE A 41 -12.88 2.71 0.77
CA PHE A 41 -12.79 2.76 -0.70
C PHE A 41 -12.80 1.36 -1.33
N ARG A 42 -12.24 0.36 -0.64
CA ARG A 42 -12.13 -1.01 -1.15
C ARG A 42 -13.40 -1.85 -0.93
N ALA A 43 -14.11 -1.62 0.17
CA ALA A 43 -15.32 -2.36 0.51
C ALA A 43 -16.47 -2.02 -0.46
N ALA A 44 -17.29 -3.02 -0.78
CA ALA A 44 -18.42 -2.84 -1.69
C ALA A 44 -19.54 -1.98 -1.08
N ASP A 45 -19.65 -1.96 0.24
CA ASP A 45 -20.69 -1.27 1.00
C ASP A 45 -20.23 -0.97 2.44
N LEU A 46 -20.95 -0.07 3.10
CA LEU A 46 -20.64 0.39 4.45
C LEU A 46 -20.73 -0.74 5.52
N PRO A 47 -21.76 -1.61 5.52
CA PRO A 47 -21.79 -2.76 6.43
C PRO A 47 -20.58 -3.70 6.32
N ARG A 48 -20.09 -3.96 5.10
CA ARG A 48 -18.88 -4.75 4.88
C ARG A 48 -17.65 -4.05 5.45
N ALA A 49 -17.49 -2.74 5.24
CA ALA A 49 -16.36 -1.98 5.80
C ALA A 49 -16.30 -2.07 7.33
N ILE A 50 -17.44 -1.95 8.01
CA ILE A 50 -17.54 -2.09 9.47
C ILE A 50 -17.18 -3.51 9.91
N THR A 51 -17.64 -4.52 9.15
CA THR A 51 -17.30 -5.92 9.42
C THR A 51 -15.80 -6.17 9.30
N TYR A 52 -15.13 -5.58 8.29
CA TYR A 52 -13.68 -5.63 8.14
C TYR A 52 -12.94 -4.98 9.32
N LEU A 53 -13.39 -3.81 9.78
CA LEU A 53 -12.79 -3.16 10.94
C LEU A 53 -12.98 -4.01 12.21
N ALA A 54 -14.17 -4.55 12.44
CA ALA A 54 -14.46 -5.39 13.59
C ALA A 54 -13.58 -6.66 13.63
N SER A 55 -13.37 -7.32 12.49
CA SER A 55 -12.49 -8.49 12.42
C SER A 55 -11.01 -8.13 12.62
N MET A 56 -10.56 -6.94 12.19
CA MET A 56 -9.19 -6.47 12.46
C MET A 56 -8.91 -6.27 13.96
N PHE A 57 -9.93 -5.90 14.76
CA PHE A 57 -9.82 -5.79 16.21
C PHE A 57 -10.18 -7.08 16.97
N GLY A 58 -10.44 -8.18 16.25
CA GLY A 58 -10.81 -9.46 16.86
C GLY A 58 -12.22 -9.50 17.46
N LEU A 59 -13.08 -8.53 17.15
CA LEU A 59 -14.46 -8.45 17.63
C LEU A 59 -15.43 -9.35 16.84
N ARG A 60 -14.94 -9.99 15.77
CA ARG A 60 -15.72 -10.89 14.92
C ARG A 60 -14.79 -11.95 14.33
N ASP A 61 -15.31 -13.16 14.14
CA ASP A 61 -14.54 -14.24 13.52
C ASP A 61 -14.10 -13.87 12.10
N ALA A 62 -12.86 -14.22 11.78
CA ALA A 62 -12.34 -14.09 10.44
C ALA A 62 -13.15 -14.99 9.48
N GLN A 63 -13.30 -14.56 8.22
CA GLN A 63 -14.00 -15.36 7.21
C GLN A 63 -13.43 -16.79 7.17
N PRO A 64 -14.23 -17.83 6.85
CA PRO A 64 -13.77 -19.22 6.84
C PRO A 64 -12.52 -19.48 5.98
N GLY A 65 -12.33 -18.70 4.91
CA GLY A 65 -11.13 -18.77 4.06
C GLY A 65 -9.85 -18.18 4.68
N ALA A 66 -9.94 -17.47 5.81
CA ALA A 66 -8.80 -16.86 6.48
C ALA A 66 -7.82 -17.90 7.03
N ALA A 67 -8.29 -19.08 7.46
CA ALA A 67 -7.43 -20.16 7.91
C ALA A 67 -6.57 -20.74 6.77
N LEU A 68 -7.12 -20.84 5.56
CA LEU A 68 -6.37 -21.24 4.36
C LEU A 68 -5.35 -20.17 3.97
N LEU A 69 -5.75 -18.90 4.06
CA LEU A 69 -4.88 -17.76 3.80
C LEU A 69 -3.72 -17.66 4.80
N ALA A 70 -3.95 -17.98 6.07
CA ALA A 70 -2.91 -18.07 7.08
C ALA A 70 -1.83 -19.09 6.68
N GLY A 71 -2.24 -20.28 6.20
CA GLY A 71 -1.32 -21.31 5.73
C GLY A 71 -0.42 -20.88 4.55
N ILE A 72 -0.87 -19.91 3.75
CA ILE A 72 -0.10 -19.33 2.65
C ILE A 72 0.80 -18.19 3.15
N ILE A 73 0.23 -17.24 3.91
CA ILE A 73 0.94 -16.05 4.38
C ILE A 73 2.12 -16.43 5.28
N TYR A 74 1.98 -17.45 6.12
CA TYR A 74 3.03 -17.90 7.02
C TYR A 74 4.11 -18.75 6.34
N GLN A 75 4.04 -18.99 5.04
CA GLN A 75 5.15 -19.64 4.34
C GLN A 75 6.39 -18.73 4.36
N PRO A 76 7.60 -19.29 4.51
CA PRO A 76 8.84 -18.52 4.60
C PRO A 76 9.02 -17.54 3.43
N TYR A 77 8.63 -17.94 2.22
CA TYR A 77 8.70 -17.07 1.05
C TYR A 77 7.88 -15.77 1.20
N PHE A 78 6.64 -15.85 1.68
CA PHE A 78 5.76 -14.68 1.84
C PHE A 78 6.17 -13.81 3.03
N LEU A 79 6.65 -14.42 4.10
CA LEU A 79 7.21 -13.70 5.24
C LEU A 79 8.49 -12.95 4.87
N LEU A 80 9.44 -13.60 4.19
CA LEU A 80 10.69 -12.98 3.76
C LEU A 80 10.44 -11.85 2.75
N SER A 81 9.55 -12.06 1.79
CA SER A 81 9.21 -11.02 0.80
C SER A 81 8.49 -9.83 1.44
N SER A 82 7.58 -10.07 2.39
CA SER A 82 6.92 -9.00 3.16
C SER A 82 7.92 -8.24 4.03
N GLY A 83 8.85 -8.94 4.69
CA GLY A 83 9.93 -8.34 5.47
C GLY A 83 10.89 -7.52 4.60
N PHE A 84 11.23 -8.01 3.41
CA PHE A 84 12.03 -7.27 2.45
C PHE A 84 11.32 -6.02 1.95
N ALA A 85 10.02 -6.13 1.61
CA ALA A 85 9.22 -4.98 1.20
C ALA A 85 9.13 -3.92 2.32
N ALA A 86 8.92 -4.34 3.56
CA ALA A 86 8.96 -3.48 4.74
C ALA A 86 10.30 -2.73 4.87
N LEU A 87 11.42 -3.44 4.74
CA LEU A 87 12.76 -2.83 4.77
C LEU A 87 12.93 -1.82 3.64
N VAL A 88 12.52 -2.14 2.41
CA VAL A 88 12.61 -1.22 1.27
C VAL A 88 11.74 0.02 1.48
N VAL A 89 10.52 -0.13 2.01
CA VAL A 89 9.59 0.99 2.23
C VAL A 89 10.07 1.93 3.34
N TRP A 90 10.57 1.39 4.45
CA TRP A 90 10.91 2.20 5.62
C TRP A 90 12.39 2.59 5.72
N ALA A 91 13.31 1.80 5.17
CA ALA A 91 14.74 2.09 5.18
C ALA A 91 15.28 2.46 3.78
N GLY A 92 14.55 2.15 2.72
CA GLY A 92 14.94 2.50 1.35
C GLY A 92 14.86 4.00 1.09
N ARG A 93 15.66 4.45 0.12
CA ARG A 93 15.61 5.83 -0.36
C ARG A 93 14.40 5.99 -1.26
N GLN A 94 13.60 7.03 -0.99
CA GLN A 94 12.44 7.35 -1.82
C GLN A 94 12.88 7.53 -3.28
N THR A 95 12.16 6.90 -4.21
CA THR A 95 12.49 6.91 -5.64
C THR A 95 12.62 8.34 -6.17
N TRP A 96 11.72 9.23 -5.76
CA TRP A 96 11.73 10.66 -6.10
C TRP A 96 13.08 11.33 -5.77
N ASP A 97 13.56 11.16 -4.54
CA ASP A 97 14.83 11.75 -4.07
C ASP A 97 16.03 11.14 -4.80
N TRP A 98 15.92 9.90 -5.25
CA TRP A 98 16.97 9.22 -6.00
C TRP A 98 17.01 9.68 -7.46
N THR A 99 15.86 9.98 -8.08
CA THR A 99 15.75 10.41 -9.47
C THR A 99 15.94 11.91 -9.69
N GLN A 100 15.98 12.73 -8.63
CA GLN A 100 16.24 14.17 -8.74
C GLN A 100 17.52 14.53 -9.52
N GLN A 101 18.53 13.66 -9.49
CA GLN A 101 19.74 13.79 -10.31
C GLN A 101 19.92 12.53 -11.14
N MET A 102 19.66 12.64 -12.44
CA MET A 102 19.81 11.57 -13.43
C MET A 102 21.23 11.53 -13.98
N THR A 103 22.07 10.71 -13.36
CA THR A 103 23.40 10.37 -13.88
C THR A 103 23.29 9.19 -14.86
N LEU A 104 24.17 9.13 -15.87
CA LEU A 104 24.25 8.01 -16.84
C LEU A 104 24.05 6.60 -16.25
N PRO A 105 24.70 6.18 -15.15
CA PRO A 105 24.47 4.85 -14.58
C PRO A 105 23.03 4.63 -14.13
N LYS A 106 22.39 5.62 -13.49
CA LYS A 106 20.98 5.51 -13.06
C LYS A 106 20.04 5.40 -14.25
N THR A 107 20.28 6.18 -15.30
CA THR A 107 19.50 6.12 -16.54
C THR A 107 19.63 4.74 -17.18
N ALA A 108 20.85 4.20 -17.29
CA ALA A 108 21.08 2.85 -17.79
C ALA A 108 20.36 1.79 -16.94
N THR A 109 20.40 1.91 -15.60
CA THR A 109 19.66 1.03 -14.69
C THR A 109 18.14 1.11 -14.92
N CYS A 110 17.57 2.31 -15.05
CA CYS A 110 16.15 2.48 -15.34
C CYS A 110 15.75 1.85 -16.67
N PHE A 111 16.56 2.03 -17.72
CA PHE A 111 16.32 1.40 -19.03
C PHE A 111 16.41 -0.12 -18.94
N ALA A 112 17.41 -0.67 -18.25
CA ALA A 112 17.56 -2.10 -18.06
C ALA A 112 16.38 -2.71 -17.29
N LEU A 113 15.95 -2.06 -16.19
CA LEU A 113 14.79 -2.49 -15.41
C LEU A 113 13.49 -2.38 -16.21
N GLY A 114 13.32 -1.31 -16.99
CA GLY A 114 12.17 -1.15 -17.88
C GLY A 114 12.13 -2.22 -18.96
N TRP A 115 13.27 -2.52 -19.58
CA TRP A 115 13.39 -3.60 -20.55
C TRP A 115 13.08 -4.97 -19.93
N LEU A 116 13.62 -5.25 -18.75
CA LEU A 116 13.33 -6.47 -18.01
C LEU A 116 11.82 -6.59 -17.71
N ALA A 117 11.18 -5.50 -17.29
CA ALA A 117 9.74 -5.48 -17.05
C ALA A 117 8.95 -5.80 -18.34
N LEU A 118 9.37 -5.31 -19.50
CA LEU A 118 8.77 -5.64 -20.80
C LEU A 118 8.94 -7.12 -21.16
N VAL A 119 10.14 -7.68 -20.95
CA VAL A 119 10.39 -9.11 -21.17
C VAL A 119 9.48 -9.95 -20.28
N VAL A 120 9.40 -9.64 -18.99
CA VAL A 120 8.52 -10.34 -18.04
C VAL A 120 7.07 -10.23 -18.49
N LEU A 121 6.60 -9.03 -18.85
CA LEU A 121 5.24 -8.81 -19.34
C LEU A 121 4.93 -9.64 -20.59
N ALA A 122 5.87 -9.72 -21.54
CA ALA A 122 5.72 -10.49 -22.76
C ALA A 122 5.70 -12.01 -22.51
N THR A 123 6.37 -12.50 -21.47
CA THR A 123 6.41 -13.93 -21.11
C THR A 123 5.24 -14.40 -20.25
N GLN A 124 4.39 -13.49 -19.76
CA GLN A 124 3.21 -13.86 -18.98
C GLN A 124 2.02 -14.12 -19.91
N GLU A 125 1.60 -15.39 -20.00
CA GLU A 125 0.49 -15.85 -20.86
C GLU A 125 -0.90 -15.34 -20.45
N TYR A 126 -1.05 -14.61 -19.34
CA TYR A 126 -2.35 -14.10 -18.89
C TYR A 126 -2.17 -12.83 -18.05
N ASN A 127 -2.47 -11.67 -18.62
CA ASN A 127 -2.62 -10.42 -17.89
C ASN A 127 -4.07 -9.94 -18.04
N PRO A 128 -5.01 -10.37 -17.16
CA PRO A 128 -6.31 -9.75 -17.11
C PRO A 128 -6.08 -8.36 -16.52
N PHE A 129 -5.68 -7.42 -17.37
CA PHE A 129 -5.80 -6.01 -17.04
C PHE A 129 -7.26 -5.79 -16.66
N ILE A 130 -7.48 -5.06 -15.57
CA ILE A 130 -8.76 -4.82 -14.88
C ILE A 130 -9.93 -4.39 -15.82
N TYR A 131 -9.67 -4.07 -17.09
CA TYR A 131 -10.66 -3.70 -18.11
C TYR A 131 -11.20 -4.84 -18.99
N PHE A 132 -10.77 -6.09 -18.83
CA PHE A 132 -11.29 -7.23 -19.63
C PHE A 132 -12.08 -8.25 -18.79
N ILE A 133 -12.86 -7.76 -17.83
CA ILE A 133 -13.76 -8.57 -16.99
C ILE A 133 -15.24 -8.42 -17.40
N PHE A 134 -15.50 -8.07 -18.66
CA PHE A 134 -16.85 -8.04 -19.25
C PHE A 134 -17.07 -9.27 -20.15
#